data_AF-A0A1R3RTW5-F1
#
_entry.id   AF-A0A1R3RTW5-F1
#
_cell.length_a   1.000
_cell.length_b   1.000
_cell.length_c   1.000
_cell.angle_alpha   90.00
_cell.angle_beta   90.00
_cell.angle_gamma   90.00
#
_symmetry.space_group_name_H-M   'P 1'
#
loop_
_entity.id
_entity.type
_entity.pdbx_description
1 polymer ?
#
loop_
_entity_poly.entity_id
_entity_poly.type
_entity_poly.pdbx_seq_one_letter_code
_entity_poly.pdbx_strand_id
1 'polypeptide(L)'
;MPYSEFDPDDFGPNECYVEEIDDYTLLSPQCCICGYGFCLETTDFNVNRHCTQIRKGVIAGIRKAHRLEDLSPFMQRGWWVLRQMRVSVPRSNVGFFHVPLQKDDGLIYEPRTKKDKQKTVYPEVQNPFKDPRSSHEWVGYSVHARCWELLTYHELGVIAERDMTALMAAVRQRCRKSMTRLNNPLPHEFREDPVRTTCVSKAVGLELKHSDKTRLKNNTTVRRSRRQQASQCRLRNFPWEILYMILDYLPSQAVANVEQALRLQFGNTFWRSRISAKLFHEIDDIVDKYPDWRRLYLTLERWLERSKAFTTRRFLLSCLDEILEVLNNQGAAVEL
;
A
#
# COMPACT_ATOMS: atom_id res chain seq x y z
N MET A 1 -59.49 -20.65 26.20
CA MET A 1 -60.57 -19.71 25.84
C MET A 1 -61.82 -20.11 26.60
N PRO A 2 -62.69 -19.20 27.04
CA PRO A 2 -62.87 -17.81 26.59
C PRO A 2 -61.74 -16.84 26.95
N TYR A 3 -61.83 -15.63 26.42
CA TYR A 3 -61.08 -14.44 26.83
C TYR A 3 -61.87 -13.65 27.87
N SER A 4 -61.19 -12.77 28.61
CA SER A 4 -61.75 -11.52 29.12
C SER A 4 -60.79 -10.39 28.76
N GLU A 5 -61.29 -9.49 27.92
CA GLU A 5 -61.00 -8.05 27.78
C GLU A 5 -59.70 -7.49 28.38
N PHE A 6 -58.93 -6.80 27.54
CA PHE A 6 -57.75 -6.01 27.90
C PHE A 6 -58.04 -4.54 27.52
N ASP A 7 -57.92 -3.63 28.49
CA ASP A 7 -58.29 -2.22 28.32
C ASP A 7 -57.25 -1.44 27.47
N PRO A 8 -57.63 -0.51 26.57
CA PRO A 8 -56.67 0.16 25.67
C PRO A 8 -56.02 1.43 26.23
N ASP A 9 -56.59 2.03 27.29
CA ASP A 9 -56.44 3.47 27.56
C ASP A 9 -55.31 3.88 28.53
N ASP A 10 -54.44 2.96 28.96
CA ASP A 10 -53.36 3.23 29.94
C ASP A 10 -52.09 3.88 29.34
N PHE A 11 -52.22 4.57 28.21
CA PHE A 11 -51.12 5.31 27.57
C PHE A 11 -50.96 6.72 28.14
N GLY A 12 -50.29 6.78 29.29
CA GLY A 12 -49.74 8.02 29.86
C GLY A 12 -48.77 8.73 28.91
N PRO A 13 -48.53 10.05 29.11
CA PRO A 13 -48.02 10.92 28.05
C PRO A 13 -46.51 10.77 27.79
N ASN A 14 -46.17 10.28 26.60
CA ASN A 14 -44.93 10.56 25.85
C ASN A 14 -43.68 10.89 26.70
N GLU A 15 -43.20 9.93 27.49
CA GLU A 15 -41.75 9.89 27.74
C GLU A 15 -41.09 9.65 26.38
N CYS A 16 -40.36 10.66 25.90
CA CYS A 16 -39.56 10.50 24.69
C CYS A 16 -38.48 9.45 24.97
N TYR A 17 -38.71 8.23 24.48
CA TYR A 17 -37.63 7.36 24.05
C TYR A 17 -36.83 8.11 22.99
N VAL A 18 -35.86 8.89 23.47
CA VAL A 18 -34.62 9.07 22.74
C VAL A 18 -34.09 7.66 22.58
N GLU A 19 -34.22 7.10 21.38
CA GLU A 19 -33.45 5.92 21.01
C GLU A 19 -31.99 6.27 21.27
N GLU A 20 -31.40 5.68 22.31
CA GLU A 20 -29.96 5.65 22.46
C GLU A 20 -29.44 4.84 21.27
N ILE A 21 -29.13 5.54 20.18
CA ILE A 21 -28.58 4.93 18.97
C ILE A 21 -27.27 4.27 19.39
N ASP A 22 -27.30 2.94 19.48
CA ASP A 22 -26.18 2.12 19.90
C ASP A 22 -24.91 2.47 19.08
N ASP A 23 -23.96 3.20 19.69
CA ASP A 23 -22.59 3.44 19.17
C ASP A 23 -21.81 2.11 19.06
N TYR A 24 -22.45 0.98 19.43
CA TYR A 24 -22.14 -0.41 19.06
C TYR A 24 -22.42 -0.76 17.60
N THR A 25 -22.79 0.20 16.74
CA THR A 25 -22.56 0.12 15.29
C THR A 25 -21.05 0.11 15.00
N LEU A 26 -20.45 -1.02 15.34
CA LEU A 26 -19.02 -1.35 15.29
C LEU A 26 -18.44 -0.99 13.93
N LEU A 27 -17.86 0.21 13.86
CA LEU A 27 -17.06 0.69 12.73
C LEU A 27 -16.00 -0.36 12.42
N SER A 28 -16.30 -1.20 11.43
CA SER A 28 -15.44 -2.31 11.03
C SER A 28 -14.07 -1.73 10.71
N PRO A 29 -13.00 -2.15 11.43
CA PRO A 29 -11.79 -1.37 11.52
C PRO A 29 -11.25 -1.03 10.13
N GLN A 30 -10.85 0.22 9.97
CA GLN A 30 -10.37 0.80 8.72
C GLN A 30 -8.85 0.96 8.77
N CYS A 31 -8.20 0.84 7.62
CA CYS A 31 -6.79 1.15 7.47
C CYS A 31 -6.60 2.67 7.49
N CYS A 32 -5.86 3.20 8.46
CA CYS A 32 -5.65 4.65 8.59
C CYS A 32 -4.93 5.28 7.38
N ILE A 33 -4.21 4.49 6.56
CA ILE A 33 -3.56 4.96 5.34
C ILE A 33 -4.55 5.04 4.16
N CYS A 34 -5.31 3.97 3.86
CA CYS A 34 -6.11 3.91 2.63
C CYS A 34 -7.63 4.06 2.83
N GLY A 35 -8.10 4.10 4.08
CA GLY A 35 -9.51 4.19 4.46
C GLY A 35 -10.31 2.89 4.35
N TYR A 36 -9.91 1.95 3.50
CA TYR A 36 -10.61 0.68 3.35
C TYR A 36 -10.59 -0.18 4.62
N GLY A 37 -11.67 -0.93 4.84
CA GLY A 37 -11.80 -1.90 5.94
C GLY A 37 -10.88 -3.12 5.83
N PHE A 38 -10.84 -3.94 6.89
CA PHE A 38 -10.22 -5.29 6.86
C PHE A 38 -11.18 -6.41 6.44
N CYS A 39 -12.41 -6.07 6.04
CA CYS A 39 -13.47 -7.02 5.67
C CYS A 39 -13.79 -6.94 4.18
N LEU A 40 -14.14 -8.09 3.59
CA LEU A 40 -14.98 -8.13 2.38
C LEU A 40 -16.45 -8.03 2.80
N GLU A 41 -17.24 -7.32 2.00
CA GLU A 41 -18.72 -7.27 1.91
C GLU A 41 -19.55 -7.49 3.20
N THR A 42 -20.27 -6.42 3.57
CA THR A 42 -21.09 -6.31 4.80
C THR A 42 -22.32 -7.21 4.84
N THR A 43 -22.70 -7.85 3.73
CA THR A 43 -23.87 -8.73 3.64
C THR A 43 -23.68 -10.08 4.33
N ASP A 44 -22.42 -10.51 4.57
CA ASP A 44 -22.12 -11.90 4.93
C ASP A 44 -21.11 -12.05 6.10
N PHE A 45 -21.44 -11.43 7.24
CA PHE A 45 -20.66 -11.53 8.49
C PHE A 45 -20.40 -12.99 8.96
N ASN A 46 -21.27 -13.93 8.60
CA ASN A 46 -21.09 -15.35 8.93
C ASN A 46 -20.14 -16.08 7.97
N VAL A 47 -20.09 -15.71 6.70
CA VAL A 47 -19.23 -16.36 5.69
C VAL A 47 -17.83 -15.74 5.66
N ASN A 48 -17.69 -14.41 5.77
CA ASN A 48 -16.39 -13.73 5.57
C ASN A 48 -15.34 -13.92 6.69
N ARG A 49 -15.63 -14.75 7.71
CA ARG A 49 -14.62 -15.30 8.63
C ARG A 49 -13.46 -16.01 7.91
N HIS A 50 -13.64 -16.45 6.66
CA HIS A 50 -12.61 -17.11 5.85
C HIS A 50 -11.38 -16.23 5.51
N CYS A 51 -11.46 -14.91 5.63
CA CYS A 51 -10.33 -14.02 5.29
C CYS A 51 -9.12 -14.28 6.20
N THR A 52 -9.30 -14.13 7.52
CA THR A 52 -8.25 -14.32 8.54
C THR A 52 -8.10 -15.78 9.00
N GLN A 53 -8.88 -16.72 8.42
CA GLN A 53 -8.72 -18.13 8.70
C GLN A 53 -7.35 -18.67 8.25
N ILE A 54 -6.88 -19.66 9.00
CA ILE A 54 -5.51 -20.14 8.96
C ILE A 54 -5.53 -21.61 8.56
N ARG A 55 -4.58 -22.01 7.72
CA ARG A 55 -4.50 -23.37 7.18
C ARG A 55 -4.42 -24.41 8.30
N LYS A 56 -5.18 -25.49 8.14
CA LYS A 56 -5.19 -26.64 9.07
C LYS A 56 -3.76 -27.11 9.33
N GLY A 57 -3.38 -27.17 10.61
CA GLY A 57 -2.03 -27.52 11.06
C GLY A 57 -1.14 -26.33 11.46
N VAL A 58 -1.49 -25.09 11.10
CA VAL A 58 -0.79 -23.91 11.62
C VAL A 58 -1.22 -23.64 13.07
N ILE A 59 -0.26 -23.71 13.99
CA ILE A 59 -0.50 -23.45 15.41
C ILE A 59 -0.38 -21.93 15.68
N ALA A 60 -1.36 -21.35 16.37
CA ALA A 60 -1.39 -19.95 16.78
C ALA A 60 -0.37 -19.62 17.90
N GLY A 61 -0.19 -18.33 18.20
CA GLY A 61 0.89 -17.81 19.05
C GLY A 61 2.00 -17.12 18.26
N ILE A 62 3.18 -16.94 18.88
CA ILE A 62 4.27 -16.14 18.31
C ILE A 62 5.04 -16.91 17.22
N ARG A 63 5.38 -16.17 16.16
CA ARG A 63 6.18 -16.56 14.99
C ARG A 63 7.23 -15.49 14.70
N LYS A 64 8.10 -15.71 13.71
CA LYS A 64 8.91 -14.62 13.13
C LYS A 64 8.12 -13.90 12.04
N ALA A 65 8.19 -12.57 12.01
CA ALA A 65 7.38 -11.70 11.16
C ALA A 65 7.48 -12.06 9.67
N HIS A 66 8.70 -12.34 9.17
CA HIS A 66 8.94 -12.78 7.80
C HIS A 66 8.18 -14.05 7.38
N ARG A 67 7.74 -14.89 8.33
CA ARG A 67 6.92 -16.10 8.05
C ARG A 67 5.41 -15.82 7.96
N LEU A 68 5.00 -14.56 8.11
CA LEU A 68 3.61 -14.10 7.97
C LEU A 68 3.44 -13.22 6.73
N GLU A 69 4.48 -12.47 6.34
CA GLU A 69 4.49 -11.54 5.20
C GLU A 69 4.20 -12.17 3.82
N ASP A 70 4.52 -13.46 3.67
CA ASP A 70 4.29 -14.24 2.45
C ASP A 70 2.83 -14.72 2.29
N LEU A 71 1.99 -14.44 3.31
CA LEU A 71 0.60 -14.88 3.43
C LEU A 71 0.42 -16.41 3.38
N SER A 72 1.49 -17.21 3.50
CA SER A 72 1.43 -18.67 3.41
C SER A 72 0.67 -19.35 4.55
N PRO A 73 0.58 -18.81 5.79
CA PRO A 73 -0.24 -19.41 6.84
C PRO A 73 -1.75 -19.33 6.58
N PHE A 74 -2.20 -18.35 5.80
CA PHE A 74 -3.62 -17.99 5.70
C PHE A 74 -4.34 -18.75 4.56
N MET A 75 -5.66 -18.91 4.72
CA MET A 75 -6.49 -19.58 3.72
C MET A 75 -6.74 -18.68 2.51
N GLN A 76 -7.08 -17.41 2.74
CA GLN A 76 -7.10 -16.39 1.69
C GLN A 76 -5.79 -15.60 1.67
N ARG A 77 -5.25 -15.32 0.48
CA ARG A 77 -4.03 -14.52 0.27
C ARG A 77 -4.35 -13.07 -0.09
N GLY A 78 -5.29 -12.46 0.65
CA GLY A 78 -5.65 -11.06 0.44
C GLY A 78 -4.65 -10.12 1.11
N TRP A 79 -4.07 -9.18 0.37
CA TRP A 79 -3.11 -8.21 0.90
C TRP A 79 -3.72 -7.26 1.95
N TRP A 80 -5.04 -7.06 1.88
CA TRP A 80 -5.86 -6.26 2.80
C TRP A 80 -6.26 -7.01 4.08
N VAL A 81 -5.90 -8.29 4.21
CA VAL A 81 -6.32 -9.13 5.35
C VAL A 81 -5.37 -8.99 6.55
N LEU A 82 -4.07 -8.80 6.30
CA LEU A 82 -3.11 -8.61 7.39
C LEU A 82 -3.15 -7.20 7.94
N ARG A 83 -3.17 -7.12 9.28
CA ARG A 83 -2.89 -5.89 10.03
C ARG A 83 -1.41 -5.81 10.37
N GLN A 84 -0.85 -4.61 10.29
CA GLN A 84 0.34 -4.24 11.02
C GLN A 84 -0.04 -3.17 12.05
N MET A 85 0.63 -3.17 13.20
CA MET A 85 0.49 -2.15 14.25
C MET A 85 1.88 -1.80 14.76
N ARG A 86 2.25 -0.51 14.69
CA ARG A 86 3.31 0.09 15.51
C ARG A 86 2.62 0.89 16.64
N VAL A 87 3.32 1.09 17.77
CA VAL A 87 2.68 1.49 19.04
C VAL A 87 3.57 2.45 19.84
N SER A 88 2.95 3.42 20.54
CA SER A 88 3.56 4.36 21.52
C SER A 88 2.93 4.20 22.94
N VAL A 89 3.28 5.02 23.95
CA VAL A 89 3.23 4.72 25.43
C VAL A 89 2.97 5.99 26.30
N PRO A 90 2.42 6.01 27.56
CA PRO A 90 1.41 5.20 28.31
C PRO A 90 0.10 6.01 28.68
N ARG A 91 -0.98 5.60 29.42
CA ARG A 91 -1.32 4.51 30.42
C ARG A 91 -2.73 3.83 30.25
N SER A 92 -2.88 2.49 30.36
CA SER A 92 -4.07 1.55 30.34
C SER A 92 -5.21 1.51 29.26
N ASN A 93 -5.48 0.33 28.66
CA ASN A 93 -6.76 -0.29 28.12
C ASN A 93 -7.81 0.52 27.30
N VAL A 94 -8.43 0.07 26.19
CA VAL A 94 -8.99 -1.27 25.82
C VAL A 94 -8.99 -1.57 24.28
N GLY A 95 -8.69 -2.81 23.84
CA GLY A 95 -9.06 -3.28 22.48
C GLY A 95 -8.58 -4.70 22.11
N PHE A 96 -9.44 -5.55 21.51
CA PHE A 96 -9.35 -7.03 21.36
C PHE A 96 -8.09 -7.69 20.73
N PHE A 97 -6.96 -7.01 20.51
CA PHE A 97 -5.82 -7.56 19.75
C PHE A 97 -4.49 -7.41 20.50
N HIS A 98 -3.72 -8.50 20.56
CA HIS A 98 -2.34 -8.49 21.06
C HIS A 98 -1.33 -8.13 19.96
N VAL A 99 -0.28 -7.39 20.31
CA VAL A 99 0.82 -7.00 19.40
C VAL A 99 2.17 -7.39 20.01
N PRO A 100 3.09 -8.04 19.28
CA PRO A 100 4.44 -8.34 19.78
C PRO A 100 5.25 -7.10 20.14
N LEU A 101 6.04 -7.20 21.23
CA LEU A 101 6.99 -6.17 21.68
C LEU A 101 8.26 -6.06 20.81
N GLN A 102 8.47 -6.97 19.86
CA GLN A 102 9.71 -7.10 19.09
C GLN A 102 9.41 -7.05 17.60
N LYS A 103 10.09 -6.16 16.84
CA LYS A 103 9.88 -5.93 15.40
C LYS A 103 9.89 -7.22 14.56
N ASP A 104 10.74 -8.18 14.95
CA ASP A 104 10.93 -9.44 14.22
C ASP A 104 9.97 -10.56 14.66
N ASP A 105 9.23 -10.40 15.75
CA ASP A 105 8.23 -11.38 16.21
C ASP A 105 6.85 -10.95 15.65
N GLY A 106 6.13 -11.89 15.04
CA GLY A 106 4.76 -11.72 14.56
C GLY A 106 3.79 -12.59 15.35
N LEU A 107 2.54 -12.17 15.50
CA LEU A 107 1.52 -12.92 16.25
C LEU A 107 0.46 -13.54 15.32
N ILE A 108 0.07 -14.78 15.64
CA ILE A 108 -1.11 -15.43 15.07
C ILE A 108 -2.19 -15.55 16.15
N TYR A 109 -3.37 -14.95 15.91
CA TYR A 109 -4.49 -14.80 16.85
C TYR A 109 -4.11 -14.16 18.18
N GLU A 110 -3.64 -14.96 19.14
CA GLU A 110 -3.40 -14.57 20.53
C GLU A 110 -2.18 -15.30 21.12
N PRO A 111 -1.51 -14.71 22.14
CA PRO A 111 -0.44 -15.36 22.88
C PRO A 111 -0.95 -16.53 23.74
N ARG A 112 -0.61 -17.76 23.36
CA ARG A 112 -1.11 -18.98 24.03
C ARG A 112 -0.47 -19.26 25.39
N THR A 113 0.85 -19.06 25.54
CA THR A 113 1.55 -19.35 26.81
C THR A 113 1.74 -18.09 27.64
N LYS A 114 2.00 -18.23 28.95
CA LYS A 114 2.42 -17.10 29.82
C LYS A 114 3.66 -16.38 29.26
N LYS A 115 4.59 -17.13 28.64
CA LYS A 115 5.81 -16.61 28.00
C LYS A 115 5.52 -15.84 26.71
N ASP A 116 4.48 -16.20 25.96
CA ASP A 116 4.01 -15.41 24.83
C ASP A 116 3.32 -14.12 25.32
N LYS A 117 2.51 -14.20 26.38
CA LYS A 117 1.80 -13.03 26.95
C LYS A 117 2.79 -11.96 27.42
N GLN A 118 3.89 -12.37 28.07
CA GLN A 118 5.02 -11.51 28.44
C GLN A 118 5.77 -10.86 27.26
N LYS A 119 5.57 -11.35 26.02
CA LYS A 119 6.16 -10.80 24.79
C LYS A 119 5.19 -9.92 23.99
N THR A 120 3.97 -9.68 24.49
CA THR A 120 2.95 -8.91 23.77
C THR A 120 2.38 -7.79 24.64
N VAL A 121 1.99 -6.69 24.01
CA VAL A 121 1.12 -5.65 24.58
C VAL A 121 -0.28 -5.76 24.00
N TYR A 122 -1.24 -5.08 24.64
CA TYR A 122 -2.66 -5.06 24.27
C TYR A 122 -3.06 -3.59 24.06
N PRO A 123 -2.82 -3.03 22.85
CA PRO A 123 -3.13 -1.63 22.57
C PRO A 123 -4.63 -1.34 22.49
N GLU A 124 -5.02 -0.13 22.90
CA GLU A 124 -6.29 0.45 22.45
C GLU A 124 -6.18 0.76 20.95
N VAL A 125 -7.16 0.32 20.17
CA VAL A 125 -7.20 0.60 18.74
C VAL A 125 -7.83 1.97 18.54
N GLN A 126 -6.99 2.99 18.39
CA GLN A 126 -7.43 4.38 18.27
C GLN A 126 -8.31 4.57 17.03
N ASN A 127 -9.54 5.04 17.25
CA ASN A 127 -10.36 5.59 16.19
C ASN A 127 -9.67 6.89 15.68
N PRO A 128 -9.27 6.97 14.39
CA PRO A 128 -8.47 8.10 13.90
C PRO A 128 -9.24 9.43 13.86
N PHE A 129 -10.57 9.38 13.86
CA PHE A 129 -11.46 10.56 13.86
C PHE A 129 -11.61 11.15 15.25
N LYS A 130 -11.85 10.30 16.27
CA LYS A 130 -11.88 10.70 17.69
C LYS A 130 -10.46 11.14 18.13
N ASP A 131 -10.36 12.03 19.13
CA ASP A 131 -9.05 12.39 19.70
C ASP A 131 -8.54 11.29 20.64
N PRO A 132 -7.20 11.15 20.81
CA PRO A 132 -6.66 10.23 21.79
C PRO A 132 -7.08 10.69 23.17
N ARG A 133 -7.80 9.82 23.89
CA ARG A 133 -8.07 10.06 25.30
C ARG A 133 -6.74 10.08 26.03
N SER A 134 -6.54 11.04 26.92
CA SER A 134 -5.31 11.25 27.69
C SER A 134 -5.02 10.15 28.75
N SER A 135 -5.69 9.01 28.62
CA SER A 135 -5.85 7.98 29.66
C SER A 135 -5.63 6.56 29.14
N HIS A 136 -4.92 6.37 28.00
CA HIS A 136 -4.71 5.05 27.36
C HIS A 136 -3.23 4.73 27.05
N GLU A 137 -2.82 3.45 27.25
CA GLU A 137 -1.38 3.07 27.30
C GLU A 137 -0.73 3.03 25.93
N TRP A 138 -1.26 2.15 25.11
CA TRP A 138 -0.58 1.61 23.96
C TRP A 138 -1.49 1.97 22.79
N VAL A 139 -1.17 3.05 22.09
CA VAL A 139 -2.04 3.59 21.05
C VAL A 139 -1.76 2.85 19.74
N GLY A 140 -2.65 1.91 19.39
CA GLY A 140 -2.55 1.09 18.19
C GLY A 140 -3.36 1.68 17.03
N TYR A 141 -2.71 1.90 15.91
CA TYR A 141 -3.39 2.31 14.67
C TYR A 141 -3.50 1.12 13.72
N SER A 142 -4.71 0.88 13.20
CA SER A 142 -4.92 -0.22 12.26
C SER A 142 -4.49 0.18 10.85
N VAL A 143 -3.56 -0.57 10.25
CA VAL A 143 -3.15 -0.42 8.85
C VAL A 143 -3.01 -1.78 8.17
N HIS A 144 -3.30 -1.85 6.87
CA HIS A 144 -2.99 -3.05 6.08
C HIS A 144 -1.47 -3.24 5.99
N ALA A 145 -1.00 -4.48 6.09
CA ALA A 145 0.43 -4.79 5.98
C ALA A 145 1.05 -4.23 4.68
N ARG A 146 0.35 -4.30 3.54
CA ARG A 146 0.84 -3.69 2.28
C ARG A 146 0.71 -2.17 2.20
N CYS A 147 -0.19 -1.53 2.96
CA CYS A 147 -0.15 -0.08 3.10
C CYS A 147 1.09 0.37 3.89
N TRP A 148 1.46 -0.40 4.92
CA TRP A 148 2.68 -0.15 5.69
C TRP A 148 3.96 -0.49 4.90
N GLU A 149 3.95 -1.58 4.13
CA GLU A 149 5.09 -1.96 3.29
C GLU A 149 5.33 -0.95 2.16
N LEU A 150 4.26 -0.46 1.49
CA LEU A 150 4.39 0.61 0.50
C LEU A 150 4.94 1.90 1.11
N LEU A 151 4.59 2.21 2.36
CA LEU A 151 5.13 3.35 3.10
C LEU A 151 6.65 3.25 3.30
N THR A 152 7.25 2.05 3.38
CA THR A 152 8.72 1.90 3.44
C THR A 152 9.43 2.20 2.11
N TYR A 153 8.71 2.25 1.00
CA TYR A 153 9.20 2.70 -0.31
C TYR A 153 8.80 4.17 -0.62
N HIS A 154 8.34 4.91 0.38
CA HIS A 154 7.93 6.30 0.29
C HIS A 154 8.80 7.19 1.19
N GLU A 155 8.81 8.50 0.95
CA GLU A 155 9.51 9.49 1.79
C GLU A 155 9.03 9.43 3.26
N LEU A 156 7.75 9.08 3.46
CA LEU A 156 7.15 8.82 4.77
C LEU A 156 7.79 7.65 5.51
N GLY A 157 8.50 6.74 4.84
CA GLY A 157 9.24 5.64 5.48
C GLY A 157 10.34 6.15 6.41
N VAL A 158 11.12 7.13 5.95
CA VAL A 158 12.17 7.78 6.76
C VAL A 158 11.54 8.55 7.94
N ILE A 159 10.42 9.23 7.69
CA ILE A 159 9.68 9.95 8.73
C ILE A 159 9.10 8.96 9.76
N ALA A 160 8.58 7.81 9.34
CA ALA A 160 8.04 6.76 10.23
C ALA A 160 9.10 6.07 11.11
N GLU A 161 10.40 6.22 10.81
CA GLU A 161 11.47 5.73 11.68
C GLU A 161 12.11 6.85 12.52
N ARG A 162 11.95 8.12 12.15
CA ARG A 162 12.40 9.29 12.92
C ARG A 162 11.35 9.83 13.91
N ASP A 163 10.12 10.03 13.46
CA ASP A 163 9.02 10.61 14.24
C ASP A 163 7.67 9.98 13.85
N MET A 164 7.30 8.93 14.59
CA MET A 164 6.00 8.28 14.49
C MET A 164 4.85 9.21 14.93
N THR A 165 5.11 10.14 15.86
CA THR A 165 4.07 10.97 16.48
C THR A 165 3.55 11.99 15.47
N ALA A 166 4.46 12.70 14.79
CA ALA A 166 4.13 13.59 13.69
C ALA A 166 3.39 12.84 12.57
N LEU A 167 3.91 11.69 12.13
CA LEU A 167 3.28 10.86 11.11
C LEU A 167 1.84 10.50 11.48
N MET A 168 1.60 10.00 12.69
CA MET A 168 0.25 9.62 13.10
C MET A 168 -0.68 10.83 13.31
N ALA A 169 -0.16 12.00 13.69
CA ALA A 169 -0.95 13.24 13.72
C ALA A 169 -1.42 13.65 12.31
N ALA A 170 -0.53 13.62 11.32
CA ALA A 170 -0.87 13.92 9.93
C ALA A 170 -1.82 12.89 9.30
N VAL A 171 -1.61 11.59 9.56
CA VAL A 171 -2.55 10.51 9.18
C VAL A 171 -3.96 10.83 9.71
N ARG A 172 -4.09 11.16 11.00
CA ARG A 172 -5.39 11.49 11.61
C ARG A 172 -6.02 12.76 11.02
N GLN A 173 -5.24 13.83 10.80
CA GLN A 173 -5.74 15.04 10.15
C GLN A 173 -6.21 14.77 8.72
N ARG A 174 -5.52 13.90 7.97
CA ARG A 174 -5.98 13.45 6.65
C ARG A 174 -7.26 12.60 6.75
N CYS A 175 -7.37 11.66 7.68
CA CYS A 175 -8.61 10.90 7.90
C CYS A 175 -9.80 11.85 8.12
N ARG A 176 -9.62 12.89 8.94
CA ARG A 176 -10.63 13.95 9.18
C ARG A 176 -10.99 14.71 7.91
N LYS A 177 -10.01 15.10 7.07
CA LYS A 177 -10.27 15.74 5.75
C LYS A 177 -10.98 14.82 4.74
N SER A 178 -10.73 13.50 4.80
CA SER A 178 -11.18 12.52 3.80
C SER A 178 -12.52 11.84 4.12
N MET A 179 -13.29 12.39 5.07
CA MET A 179 -14.44 11.74 5.72
C MET A 179 -15.49 11.15 4.75
N THR A 180 -15.65 11.75 3.56
CA THR A 180 -16.59 11.32 2.51
C THR A 180 -16.16 10.09 1.69
N ARG A 181 -14.90 9.63 1.78
CA ARG A 181 -14.37 8.51 0.97
C ARG A 181 -14.40 7.14 1.68
N LEU A 182 -14.70 7.11 2.99
CA LEU A 182 -14.34 6.01 3.90
C LEU A 182 -15.34 4.84 3.97
N ASN A 183 -16.55 4.98 3.43
CA ASN A 183 -17.56 3.91 3.43
C ASN A 183 -17.57 3.05 2.15
N ASN A 184 -16.62 3.26 1.23
CA ASN A 184 -16.47 2.39 0.07
C ASN A 184 -15.97 1.00 0.52
N PRO A 185 -16.72 -0.10 0.31
CA PRO A 185 -16.17 -1.43 0.48
C PRO A 185 -15.00 -1.63 -0.48
N LEU A 186 -14.06 -2.51 -0.14
CA LEU A 186 -12.99 -2.92 -1.05
C LEU A 186 -13.61 -3.51 -2.34
N PRO A 187 -13.40 -2.92 -3.54
CA PRO A 187 -13.71 -3.60 -4.80
C PRO A 187 -13.27 -5.07 -4.78
N HIS A 188 -14.20 -5.96 -5.13
CA HIS A 188 -14.03 -7.41 -5.17
C HIS A 188 -12.85 -7.87 -6.10
N GLU A 189 -12.30 -6.92 -6.86
CA GLU A 189 -11.23 -7.04 -7.84
C GLU A 189 -9.81 -7.04 -7.25
N PHE A 190 -9.61 -6.63 -5.99
CA PHE A 190 -8.29 -6.40 -5.38
C PHE A 190 -7.40 -7.64 -5.16
N ARG A 191 -7.66 -8.78 -5.81
CA ARG A 191 -6.96 -10.07 -5.60
C ARG A 191 -5.45 -10.06 -5.87
N GLU A 192 -4.93 -9.08 -6.61
CA GLU A 192 -3.49 -8.93 -6.86
C GLU A 192 -2.81 -8.09 -5.77
N ASP A 193 -1.64 -8.51 -5.29
CA ASP A 193 -0.84 -7.78 -4.29
C ASP A 193 -0.28 -6.48 -4.91
N PRO A 194 -0.63 -5.27 -4.39
CA PRO A 194 -0.24 -4.00 -4.98
C PRO A 194 1.22 -3.63 -4.70
N VAL A 195 1.90 -4.32 -3.78
CA VAL A 195 3.31 -4.06 -3.46
C VAL A 195 4.20 -5.15 -4.03
N ARG A 196 3.91 -6.43 -3.78
CA ARG A 196 4.73 -7.55 -4.29
C ARG A 196 4.26 -7.97 -5.70
N THR A 197 4.31 -7.06 -6.67
CA THR A 197 3.67 -7.24 -7.98
C THR A 197 4.45 -8.20 -8.90
N THR A 198 3.89 -9.41 -9.12
CA THR A 198 4.61 -10.44 -9.90
C THR A 198 4.84 -10.07 -11.37
N CYS A 199 4.13 -9.08 -11.91
CA CYS A 199 4.32 -8.57 -13.28
C CYS A 199 5.64 -7.79 -13.43
N VAL A 200 6.06 -6.97 -12.45
CA VAL A 200 7.35 -6.27 -12.48
C VAL A 200 8.50 -7.27 -12.40
N SER A 201 8.45 -8.19 -11.43
CA SER A 201 9.49 -9.23 -11.28
C SER A 201 9.61 -10.13 -12.52
N LYS A 202 8.50 -10.40 -13.22
CA LYS A 202 8.49 -11.10 -14.51
C LYS A 202 9.10 -10.25 -15.63
N ALA A 203 8.75 -8.96 -15.76
CA ALA A 203 9.30 -8.06 -16.76
C ALA A 203 10.82 -7.91 -16.60
N VAL A 204 11.29 -7.58 -15.39
CA VAL A 204 12.71 -7.53 -15.03
C VAL A 204 13.39 -8.87 -15.32
N GLY A 205 12.84 -9.98 -14.85
CA GLY A 205 13.39 -11.32 -15.05
C GLY A 205 13.44 -11.77 -16.53
N LEU A 206 12.58 -11.24 -17.40
CA LEU A 206 12.64 -11.46 -18.85
C LEU A 206 13.72 -10.59 -19.49
N GLU A 207 13.80 -9.30 -19.16
CA GLU A 207 14.79 -8.38 -19.75
C GLU A 207 16.23 -8.73 -19.35
N LEU A 208 16.45 -9.18 -18.12
CA LEU A 208 17.76 -9.71 -17.70
C LEU A 208 18.14 -10.94 -18.54
N LYS A 209 17.20 -11.88 -18.76
CA LYS A 209 17.42 -13.06 -19.63
C LYS A 209 17.62 -12.69 -21.10
N HIS A 210 16.98 -11.66 -21.61
CA HIS A 210 17.21 -11.15 -22.97
C HIS A 210 18.57 -10.48 -23.10
N SER A 211 19.00 -9.72 -22.09
CA SER A 211 20.29 -9.03 -22.03
C SER A 211 21.44 -10.04 -21.99
N ASP A 212 21.36 -11.04 -21.09
CA ASP A 212 22.35 -12.12 -20.99
C ASP A 212 22.45 -12.92 -22.31
N LYS A 213 21.33 -13.30 -22.92
CA LYS A 213 21.29 -13.96 -24.25
C LYS A 213 21.90 -13.10 -25.37
N THR A 214 21.78 -11.78 -25.30
CA THR A 214 22.29 -10.87 -26.33
C THR A 214 23.80 -10.68 -26.19
N ARG A 215 24.31 -10.54 -24.96
CA ARG A 215 25.77 -10.48 -24.68
C ARG A 215 26.50 -11.73 -25.19
N LEU A 216 25.95 -12.92 -24.92
CA LEU A 216 26.52 -14.20 -25.40
C LEU A 216 26.63 -14.29 -26.93
N LYS A 217 25.66 -13.75 -27.67
CA LYS A 217 25.67 -13.72 -29.16
C LYS A 217 26.56 -12.62 -29.74
N ASN A 218 26.66 -11.48 -29.07
CA ASN A 218 27.50 -10.38 -29.55
C ASN A 218 28.99 -10.72 -29.42
N ASN A 219 29.39 -11.49 -28.41
CA ASN A 219 30.74 -12.04 -28.28
C ASN A 219 31.17 -12.94 -29.46
N THR A 220 30.22 -13.48 -30.24
CA THR A 220 30.48 -14.32 -31.42
C THR A 220 30.47 -13.55 -32.75
N THR A 221 30.10 -12.27 -32.76
CA THR A 221 29.66 -11.59 -34.01
C THR A 221 30.32 -10.22 -34.23
N VAL A 222 31.62 -10.18 -34.50
CA VAL A 222 32.34 -8.96 -34.90
C VAL A 222 32.02 -8.59 -36.36
N ARG A 223 30.92 -7.87 -36.59
CA ARG A 223 30.58 -7.01 -37.77
C ARG A 223 29.15 -6.50 -37.58
N ARG A 224 28.71 -5.37 -38.17
CA ARG A 224 29.25 -4.57 -39.29
C ARG A 224 28.85 -3.10 -39.05
N SER A 225 29.79 -2.15 -39.07
CA SER A 225 29.43 -0.72 -38.97
C SER A 225 28.73 -0.27 -40.26
N ARG A 226 27.38 -0.20 -40.22
CA ARG A 226 26.57 0.21 -41.36
C ARG A 226 26.44 1.74 -41.33
N ARG A 227 27.40 2.44 -41.96
CA ARG A 227 27.26 3.88 -42.28
C ARG A 227 26.03 4.07 -43.16
N GLN A 228 24.89 4.38 -42.56
CA GLN A 228 23.63 4.69 -43.25
C GLN A 228 23.41 6.20 -43.20
N GLN A 229 23.05 6.80 -44.34
CA GLN A 229 22.81 8.24 -44.48
C GLN A 229 21.86 8.73 -43.38
N ALA A 230 22.27 9.76 -42.65
CA ALA A 230 21.45 10.40 -41.64
C ALA A 230 20.31 11.18 -42.31
N SER A 231 19.10 11.04 -41.78
CA SER A 231 18.01 11.96 -42.13
C SER A 231 18.37 13.36 -41.61
N GLN A 232 18.31 14.38 -42.46
CA GLN A 232 18.59 15.78 -42.11
C GLN A 232 17.41 16.40 -41.35
N CYS A 233 17.05 15.83 -40.19
CA CYS A 233 16.04 16.41 -39.33
C CYS A 233 16.64 17.52 -38.46
N ARG A 234 16.07 18.73 -38.52
CA ARG A 234 16.49 19.89 -37.71
C ARG A 234 16.45 19.63 -36.20
N LEU A 235 15.65 18.67 -35.72
CA LEU A 235 15.63 18.26 -34.32
C LEU A 235 17.00 17.78 -33.81
N ARG A 236 17.86 17.24 -34.69
CA ARG A 236 19.24 16.83 -34.35
C ARG A 236 20.16 18.00 -33.97
N ASN A 237 19.74 19.25 -34.17
CA ASN A 237 20.53 20.45 -33.91
C ASN A 237 20.19 21.09 -32.56
N PHE A 238 19.20 20.59 -31.82
CA PHE A 238 18.93 21.04 -30.46
C PHE A 238 19.92 20.43 -29.45
N PRO A 239 20.27 21.16 -28.38
CA PRO A 239 20.94 20.58 -27.22
C PRO A 239 20.16 19.41 -26.63
N TRP A 240 20.84 18.43 -26.02
CA TRP A 240 20.20 17.23 -25.47
C TRP A 240 19.21 17.57 -24.35
N GLU A 241 19.48 18.64 -23.60
CA GLU A 241 18.64 19.17 -22.53
C GLU A 241 17.26 19.58 -23.08
N ILE A 242 17.25 20.34 -24.19
CA ILE A 242 16.03 20.76 -24.89
C ILE A 242 15.32 19.56 -25.51
N LEU A 243 16.06 18.58 -26.03
CA LEU A 243 15.46 17.34 -26.52
C LEU A 243 14.80 16.54 -25.39
N TYR A 244 15.45 16.34 -24.25
CA TYR A 244 14.86 15.62 -23.12
C TYR A 244 13.62 16.34 -22.58
N MET A 245 13.65 17.68 -22.43
CA MET A 245 12.47 18.47 -22.09
C MET A 245 11.30 18.23 -23.05
N ILE A 246 11.54 18.23 -24.37
CA ILE A 246 10.49 17.96 -25.37
C ILE A 246 9.97 16.53 -25.26
N LEU A 247 10.86 15.55 -25.08
CA LEU A 247 10.51 14.13 -25.00
C LEU A 247 9.76 13.78 -23.71
N ASP A 248 9.97 14.52 -22.62
CA ASP A 248 9.29 14.27 -21.35
C ASP A 248 7.78 14.57 -21.41
N TYR A 249 7.34 15.48 -22.28
CA TYR A 249 5.92 15.69 -22.61
C TYR A 249 5.32 14.61 -23.53
N LEU A 250 6.11 13.65 -24.05
CA LEU A 250 5.63 12.64 -24.99
C LEU A 250 5.39 11.26 -24.32
N PRO A 251 4.32 10.54 -24.71
CA PRO A 251 4.13 9.13 -24.36
C PRO A 251 5.31 8.27 -24.80
N SER A 252 5.65 7.23 -24.04
CA SER A 252 6.91 6.50 -24.22
C SER A 252 7.01 5.78 -25.58
N GLN A 253 5.87 5.27 -26.09
CA GLN A 253 5.80 4.72 -27.44
C GLN A 253 6.04 5.80 -28.53
N ALA A 254 5.66 7.07 -28.30
CA ALA A 254 5.98 8.17 -29.21
C ALA A 254 7.47 8.53 -29.15
N VAL A 255 8.07 8.60 -27.95
CA VAL A 255 9.53 8.77 -27.77
C VAL A 255 10.31 7.66 -28.48
N ALA A 256 9.87 6.41 -28.35
CA ALA A 256 10.47 5.24 -29.02
C ALA A 256 10.37 5.32 -30.55
N ASN A 257 9.28 5.90 -31.08
CA ASN A 257 9.09 6.16 -32.50
C ASN A 257 9.98 7.32 -32.99
N VAL A 258 10.13 8.38 -32.20
CA VAL A 258 11.06 9.50 -32.47
C VAL A 258 12.51 9.02 -32.51
N GLU A 259 12.92 8.19 -31.55
CA GLU A 259 14.27 7.59 -31.52
C GLU A 259 14.55 6.81 -32.82
N GLN A 260 13.59 6.01 -33.28
CA GLN A 260 13.68 5.23 -34.51
C GLN A 260 13.66 6.10 -35.79
N ALA A 261 12.76 7.08 -35.87
CA ALA A 261 12.60 7.94 -37.05
C ALA A 261 13.79 8.91 -37.23
N LEU A 262 14.26 9.50 -36.14
CA LEU A 262 15.42 10.40 -36.15
C LEU A 262 16.76 9.66 -36.13
N ARG A 263 16.74 8.33 -35.88
CA ARG A 263 17.92 7.48 -35.61
C ARG A 263 18.82 8.06 -34.52
N LEU A 264 18.21 8.55 -33.45
CA LEU A 264 18.91 8.93 -32.22
C LEU A 264 19.08 7.69 -31.34
N GLN A 265 19.84 7.83 -30.26
CA GLN A 265 19.85 6.89 -29.14
C GLN A 265 19.90 7.73 -27.88
N PHE A 266 18.81 7.75 -27.11
CA PHE A 266 18.68 8.57 -25.90
C PHE A 266 19.41 7.96 -24.69
N GLY A 267 19.83 6.69 -24.81
CA GLY A 267 20.67 6.03 -23.83
C GLY A 267 19.91 5.43 -22.65
N ASN A 268 20.57 4.52 -21.94
CA ASN A 268 19.98 3.79 -20.81
C ASN A 268 19.66 4.69 -19.61
N THR A 269 20.38 5.80 -19.44
CA THR A 269 20.15 6.77 -18.36
C THR A 269 18.80 7.46 -18.51
N PHE A 270 18.50 8.00 -19.70
CA PHE A 270 17.20 8.59 -20.03
C PHE A 270 16.05 7.59 -19.88
N TRP A 271 16.20 6.38 -20.41
CA TRP A 271 15.15 5.37 -20.29
C TRP A 271 14.98 4.84 -18.85
N ARG A 272 15.99 4.93 -17.97
CA ARG A 272 15.84 4.69 -16.53
C ARG A 272 15.19 5.89 -15.82
N SER A 273 15.52 7.14 -16.15
CA SER A 273 14.98 8.31 -15.46
C SER A 273 13.47 8.54 -15.68
N ARG A 274 12.88 8.00 -16.75
CA ARG A 274 11.42 8.02 -16.96
C ARG A 274 10.66 6.93 -16.18
N ILE A 275 11.37 6.03 -15.47
CA ILE A 275 10.76 5.07 -14.54
C ILE A 275 10.57 5.76 -13.18
N SER A 276 9.32 5.87 -12.72
CA SER A 276 9.03 6.37 -11.38
C SER A 276 9.43 5.32 -10.32
N ALA A 277 10.49 5.62 -9.56
CA ALA A 277 10.94 4.79 -8.44
C ALA A 277 9.82 4.54 -7.40
N LYS A 278 9.04 5.57 -7.03
CA LYS A 278 7.84 5.43 -6.16
C LYS A 278 6.87 4.36 -6.69
N LEU A 279 6.61 4.35 -8.00
CA LEU A 279 5.66 3.43 -8.63
C LEU A 279 6.25 2.04 -8.92
N PHE A 280 7.58 1.90 -8.98
CA PHE A 280 8.29 0.65 -9.31
C PHE A 280 9.52 0.44 -8.41
N HIS A 281 9.32 0.44 -7.09
CA HIS A 281 10.40 0.26 -6.11
C HIS A 281 11.21 -1.03 -6.33
N GLU A 282 10.63 -2.05 -6.98
CA GLU A 282 11.31 -3.30 -7.36
C GLU A 282 12.43 -3.12 -8.41
N ILE A 283 12.74 -1.89 -8.84
CA ILE A 283 13.71 -1.55 -9.88
C ILE A 283 15.00 -0.93 -9.33
N ASP A 284 14.98 -0.35 -8.13
CA ASP A 284 16.19 0.26 -7.58
C ASP A 284 17.26 -0.75 -7.16
N ASP A 285 16.85 -1.97 -6.77
CA ASP A 285 17.70 -3.15 -6.56
C ASP A 285 18.47 -3.58 -7.85
N ILE A 286 18.13 -3.06 -9.03
CA ILE A 286 18.80 -3.40 -10.29
C ILE A 286 20.08 -2.57 -10.45
N VAL A 287 21.15 -3.05 -9.80
CA VAL A 287 22.49 -2.44 -9.81
C VAL A 287 23.43 -3.14 -10.81
N ASP A 288 23.70 -4.44 -10.63
CA ASP A 288 24.83 -5.14 -11.29
C ASP A 288 24.59 -5.59 -12.74
N LYS A 289 23.34 -5.57 -13.20
CA LYS A 289 22.97 -5.93 -14.57
C LYS A 289 22.32 -4.74 -15.25
N TYR A 290 22.84 -4.36 -16.41
CA TYR A 290 22.23 -3.38 -17.30
C TYR A 290 21.17 -4.07 -18.19
N PRO A 291 19.86 -3.96 -17.92
CA PRO A 291 18.84 -4.33 -18.89
C PRO A 291 18.82 -3.38 -20.09
N ASP A 292 18.08 -3.77 -21.12
CA ASP A 292 17.54 -2.86 -22.14
C ASP A 292 16.48 -1.97 -21.46
N TRP A 293 16.90 -0.83 -20.89
CA TRP A 293 16.04 0.05 -20.08
C TRP A 293 14.85 0.59 -20.89
N ARG A 294 15.03 0.81 -22.20
CA ARG A 294 13.95 1.16 -23.13
C ARG A 294 12.89 0.05 -23.18
N ARG A 295 13.31 -1.20 -23.37
CA ARG A 295 12.37 -2.34 -23.48
C ARG A 295 11.72 -2.67 -22.15
N LEU A 296 12.45 -2.57 -21.04
CA LEU A 296 11.91 -2.71 -19.70
C LEU A 296 10.80 -1.67 -19.46
N TYR A 297 11.08 -0.40 -19.70
CA TYR A 297 10.10 0.69 -19.51
C TYR A 297 8.85 0.55 -20.40
N LEU A 298 9.03 0.30 -21.71
CA LEU A 298 7.90 0.07 -22.64
C LEU A 298 7.10 -1.20 -22.30
N THR A 299 7.71 -2.16 -21.61
CA THR A 299 6.99 -3.34 -21.09
C THR A 299 6.20 -2.99 -19.84
N LEU A 300 6.79 -2.24 -18.91
CA LEU A 300 6.14 -1.79 -17.67
C LEU A 300 4.95 -0.86 -17.94
N GLU A 301 5.08 0.08 -18.88
CA GLU A 301 3.99 0.98 -19.33
C GLU A 301 2.74 0.16 -19.74
N ARG A 302 2.92 -0.88 -20.55
CA ARG A 302 1.84 -1.79 -20.98
C ARG A 302 1.24 -2.64 -19.85
N TRP A 303 1.94 -2.81 -18.73
CA TRP A 303 1.38 -3.43 -17.53
C TRP A 303 0.62 -2.42 -16.66
N LEU A 304 1.04 -1.14 -16.61
CA LEU A 304 0.32 -0.06 -15.91
C LEU A 304 -1.07 0.23 -16.49
N GLU A 305 -1.28 -0.04 -17.78
CA GLU A 305 -2.57 0.06 -18.47
C GLU A 305 -3.53 -1.10 -18.11
N ARG A 306 -3.02 -2.23 -17.61
CA ARG A 306 -3.74 -3.52 -17.61
C ARG A 306 -3.91 -4.18 -16.25
N SER A 307 -2.95 -4.06 -15.33
CA SER A 307 -3.03 -4.71 -14.01
C SER A 307 -3.69 -3.80 -12.97
N LYS A 308 -4.75 -4.32 -12.35
CA LYS A 308 -5.49 -3.63 -11.29
C LYS A 308 -4.64 -3.41 -10.03
N ALA A 309 -3.58 -4.22 -9.84
CA ALA A 309 -2.57 -3.98 -8.81
C ALA A 309 -1.91 -2.60 -8.92
N PHE A 310 -1.70 -2.07 -10.13
CA PHE A 310 -1.12 -0.73 -10.31
C PHE A 310 -2.12 0.39 -10.09
N THR A 311 -3.38 0.23 -10.47
CA THR A 311 -4.46 1.16 -10.08
C THR A 311 -4.54 1.26 -8.56
N THR A 312 -4.44 0.12 -7.89
CA THR A 312 -4.36 0.01 -6.42
C THR A 312 -3.10 0.70 -5.87
N ARG A 313 -1.91 0.38 -6.40
CA ARG A 313 -0.63 0.98 -6.00
C ARG A 313 -0.66 2.51 -6.14
N ARG A 314 -1.18 3.05 -7.26
CA ARG A 314 -1.36 4.49 -7.48
C ARG A 314 -2.26 5.13 -6.43
N PHE A 315 -3.40 4.53 -6.10
CA PHE A 315 -4.30 5.03 -5.05
C PHE A 315 -3.64 4.99 -3.67
N LEU A 316 -2.90 3.93 -3.35
CA LEU A 316 -2.17 3.83 -2.09
C LEU A 316 -1.01 4.84 -2.01
N LEU A 317 -0.31 5.10 -3.12
CA LEU A 317 0.69 6.17 -3.22
C LEU A 317 0.06 7.55 -3.05
N SER A 318 -1.04 7.87 -3.74
CA SER A 318 -1.70 9.17 -3.55
C SER A 318 -2.23 9.35 -2.12
N CYS A 319 -2.65 8.26 -1.44
CA CYS A 319 -2.95 8.31 -0.02
C CYS A 319 -1.74 8.67 0.86
N LEU A 320 -0.52 8.29 0.46
CA LEU A 320 0.73 8.61 1.14
C LEU A 320 1.21 10.03 0.79
N ASP A 321 1.12 10.45 -0.47
CA ASP A 321 1.41 11.83 -0.88
C ASP A 321 0.45 12.82 -0.17
N GLU A 322 -0.85 12.51 -0.05
CA GLU A 322 -1.83 13.29 0.74
C GLU A 322 -1.47 13.36 2.26
N ILE A 323 -0.71 12.41 2.81
CA ILE A 323 -0.22 12.45 4.22
C ILE A 323 1.04 13.32 4.31
N LEU A 324 1.94 13.21 3.34
CA LEU A 324 3.18 13.99 3.27
C LEU A 324 2.89 15.49 3.08
N GLU A 325 1.90 15.83 2.25
CA GLU A 325 1.41 17.20 2.10
C GLU A 325 0.93 17.77 3.45
N VAL A 326 0.21 16.97 4.25
CA VAL A 326 -0.24 17.39 5.58
C VAL A 326 0.93 17.61 6.55
N LEU A 327 1.95 16.75 6.54
CA LEU A 327 3.17 16.94 7.35
C LEU A 327 3.93 18.22 6.98
N ASN A 328 4.12 18.47 5.68
CA ASN A 328 4.86 19.63 5.21
C ASN A 328 4.13 20.93 5.58
N ASN A 329 2.80 20.95 5.50
CA ASN A 329 1.97 22.06 5.96
C ASN A 329 1.98 22.23 7.50
N GLN A 330 2.15 21.16 8.28
CA GLN A 330 2.35 21.25 9.73
C GLN A 330 3.72 21.85 10.09
N GLY A 331 4.79 21.47 9.38
CA GLY A 331 6.13 22.03 9.59
C GLY A 331 6.20 23.53 9.28
N ALA A 332 5.63 23.94 8.14
CA ALA A 332 5.59 25.36 7.74
C ALA A 332 4.77 26.25 8.71
N ALA A 333 3.89 25.66 9.53
CA ALA A 333 3.10 26.37 10.53
C ALA A 333 3.80 26.55 11.89
N VAL A 334 5.08 26.15 12.00
CA VAL A 334 5.92 26.30 13.21
C VAL A 334 7.09 27.28 12.99
N GLU A 335 7.28 27.77 11.77
CA GLU A 335 8.32 28.75 11.38
C GLU A 335 7.75 30.17 11.14
N LEU A 336 6.55 30.45 11.64
CA LEU A 336 5.82 31.73 11.59
C LEU A 336 5.31 32.14 12.98
#